data_AF-A0A316IT97-F1
#
_entry.id   AF-A0A316IT97-F1
#
_cell.length_a   1.000
_cell.length_b   1.000
_cell.length_c   1.000
_cell.angle_alpha   90.00
_cell.angle_beta   90.00
_cell.angle_gamma   90.00
#
_symmetry.space_group_name_H-M   'P 1'
#
loop_
_entity.id
_entity.type
_entity.pdbx_description
1 polymer ?
#
loop_
_entity_poly.entity_id
_entity_poly.type
_entity_poly.pdbx_seq_one_letter_code
_entity_poly.pdbx_strand_id
1 'polypeptide(L)'
;MRRITAALLGCLVLAGCASSWQADLKFKVTEINDYQFSQDSPVEKKARLELVGSIPDDALSKENWDGFGVALAEVSGGEVKVGDELTCTARQEKDGPIQTGTMQTRLSGCKKA
;
A
#
# COMPACT_ATOMS: atom_id res chain seq x y z
N MET A 1 28.69 30.91 20.98
CA MET A 1 29.17 29.75 21.77
C MET A 1 28.11 29.33 22.78
N ARG A 2 28.03 28.03 23.07
CA ARG A 2 27.03 27.26 23.88
C ARG A 2 25.82 26.81 23.04
N ARG A 3 25.87 25.68 22.33
CA ARG A 3 25.80 24.26 22.78
C ARG A 3 24.51 23.96 23.55
N ILE A 4 23.53 23.40 22.87
CA ILE A 4 22.60 22.43 23.45
C ILE A 4 22.51 21.26 22.46
N THR A 5 23.36 20.28 22.72
CA THR A 5 23.21 18.91 22.24
C THR A 5 22.20 18.26 23.19
N ALA A 6 21.06 17.81 22.68
CA ALA A 6 20.14 16.91 23.38
C ALA A 6 19.56 15.99 22.30
N ALA A 7 20.20 14.84 22.07
CA ALA A 7 20.05 13.59 22.82
C ALA A 7 18.91 12.74 22.22
N LEU A 8 19.35 11.72 21.49
CA LEU A 8 18.64 10.49 21.19
C LEU A 8 17.84 10.00 22.41
N LEU A 9 16.52 10.02 22.28
CA LEU A 9 15.55 9.18 23.00
C LEU A 9 14.51 8.83 21.92
N GLY A 10 14.63 7.74 21.17
CA GLY A 10 14.86 6.42 21.72
C GLY A 10 13.61 5.89 22.41
N CYS A 11 12.41 6.22 21.94
CA CYS A 11 11.22 5.43 22.25
C CYS A 11 11.18 4.20 21.33
N LEU A 12 12.08 3.26 21.62
CA LEU A 12 11.88 1.85 21.35
C LEU A 12 10.67 1.40 22.17
N VAL A 13 9.47 1.56 21.60
CA VAL A 13 8.30 0.84 22.10
C VAL A 13 8.37 -0.55 21.48
N LEU A 14 9.17 -1.42 22.11
CA LEU A 14 9.00 -2.86 22.03
C LEU A 14 7.67 -3.22 22.70
N ALA A 15 6.58 -3.07 21.97
CA ALA A 15 5.34 -3.80 22.20
C ALA A 15 5.05 -4.55 20.90
N GLY A 16 5.21 -5.88 20.94
CA GLY A 16 4.80 -6.75 19.86
C GLY A 16 3.31 -6.54 19.58
N CYS A 17 3.03 -5.90 18.47
CA CYS A 17 1.69 -5.65 17.98
C CYS A 17 1.66 -6.10 16.54
N ALA A 18 1.20 -7.33 16.31
CA ALA A 18 0.64 -7.75 15.03
C ALA A 18 -0.72 -7.02 14.83
N SER A 19 -0.71 -5.69 14.98
CA SER A 19 -1.88 -4.84 15.06
C SER A 19 -2.15 -4.30 13.67
N SER A 20 -3.40 -4.47 13.25
CA SER A 20 -3.93 -3.81 12.07
C SER A 20 -3.57 -2.33 12.06
N TRP A 21 -2.94 -1.86 10.99
CA TRP A 21 -2.65 -0.45 10.77
C TRP A 21 -3.27 0.01 9.45
N GLN A 22 -3.47 1.32 9.34
CA GLN A 22 -4.02 1.96 8.15
C GLN A 22 -3.28 3.27 7.90
N ALA A 23 -2.83 3.50 6.67
CA ALA A 23 -2.17 4.73 6.27
C ALA A 23 -2.44 5.07 4.79
N ASP A 24 -2.40 6.35 4.46
CA ASP A 24 -2.40 6.80 3.07
C ASP A 24 -0.97 6.75 2.53
N LEU A 25 -0.77 5.93 1.50
CA LEU A 25 0.52 5.69 0.88
C LEU A 25 0.50 6.17 -0.57
N LYS A 26 1.67 6.64 -1.03
CA LYS A 26 1.88 7.05 -2.42
C LYS A 26 2.43 5.88 -3.22
N PHE A 27 1.88 5.69 -4.41
CA PHE A 27 2.27 4.66 -5.34
C PHE A 27 2.51 5.26 -6.70
N LYS A 28 3.47 4.71 -7.45
CA LYS A 28 3.70 5.02 -8.84
C LYS A 28 3.08 3.92 -9.71
N VAL A 29 2.37 4.31 -10.75
CA VAL A 29 1.87 3.39 -11.76
C VAL A 29 3.04 2.96 -12.64
N THR A 30 3.40 1.69 -12.58
CA THR A 30 4.52 1.15 -13.37
C THR A 30 4.04 0.45 -14.64
N GLU A 31 2.81 -0.05 -14.64
CA GLU A 31 2.25 -0.83 -15.74
C GLU A 31 0.72 -0.74 -15.74
N ILE A 32 0.09 -0.85 -16.91
CA ILE A 32 -1.37 -0.97 -17.05
C ILE A 32 -1.64 -2.14 -17.99
N ASN A 33 -2.34 -3.16 -17.48
CA ASN A 33 -2.60 -4.38 -18.22
C ASN A 33 -4.09 -4.72 -18.26
N ASP A 34 -4.47 -5.44 -19.31
CA ASP A 34 -5.76 -6.12 -19.37
C ASP A 34 -5.74 -7.34 -18.46
N TYR A 35 -6.72 -7.41 -17.57
CA TYR A 35 -6.95 -8.52 -16.66
C TYR A 35 -8.31 -9.13 -16.98
N GLN A 36 -8.31 -10.45 -17.15
CA GLN A 36 -9.54 -11.20 -17.35
C GLN A 36 -9.49 -12.43 -16.43
N PHE A 37 -10.46 -12.54 -15.51
CA PHE A 37 -10.49 -13.63 -14.54
C PHE A 37 -10.82 -15.00 -15.17
N SER A 38 -11.73 -15.00 -16.15
CA SER A 38 -12.14 -16.17 -16.93
C SER A 38 -12.55 -15.75 -18.34
N GLN A 39 -12.61 -16.69 -19.30
CA GLN A 39 -12.94 -16.35 -20.70
C GLN A 39 -14.30 -15.63 -20.86
N ASP A 40 -15.26 -15.88 -19.95
CA ASP A 40 -16.58 -15.25 -19.94
C ASP A 40 -16.65 -13.95 -19.12
N SER A 41 -15.57 -13.59 -18.41
CA SER A 41 -15.51 -12.36 -17.61
C SER A 41 -15.20 -11.15 -18.49
N PRO A 42 -15.73 -9.96 -18.17
CA PRO A 42 -15.30 -8.74 -18.86
C PRO A 42 -13.81 -8.50 -18.64
N VAL A 43 -13.16 -7.91 -19.66
CA VAL A 43 -11.77 -7.46 -19.54
C VAL A 43 -11.73 -6.18 -18.71
N GLU A 44 -10.94 -6.20 -17.64
CA GLU A 44 -10.72 -5.06 -16.75
C GLU A 44 -9.30 -4.51 -16.91
N LYS A 45 -9.15 -3.19 -16.93
CA LYS A 45 -7.81 -2.57 -16.88
C LYS A 45 -7.34 -2.51 -15.43
N LYS A 46 -6.19 -3.11 -15.13
CA LYS A 46 -5.53 -3.03 -13.82
C LYS A 46 -4.19 -2.29 -13.92
N ALA A 47 -3.94 -1.39 -12.98
CA ALA A 47 -2.66 -0.72 -12.82
C ALA A 47 -1.78 -1.49 -11.83
N ARG A 48 -0.54 -1.75 -12.22
CA ARG A 48 0.52 -2.22 -11.33
C ARG A 48 1.13 -1.04 -10.60
N LEU A 49 1.23 -1.18 -9.28
CA LEU A 49 1.68 -0.12 -8.39
C LEU A 49 3.04 -0.48 -7.77
N GLU A 50 3.90 0.52 -7.65
CA GLU A 50 5.15 0.47 -6.88
C GLU A 50 5.09 1.52 -5.78
N LEU A 51 5.46 1.16 -4.55
CA LEU A 51 5.41 2.10 -3.43
C LEU A 51 6.45 3.22 -3.57
N VAL A 52 5.99 4.46 -3.45
CA VAL A 52 6.82 5.66 -3.41
C VAL A 52 7.04 6.07 -1.96
N GLY A 53 8.27 5.93 -1.48
CA GLY A 53 8.69 6.32 -0.13
C GLY A 53 8.76 5.17 0.87
N SER A 54 8.55 5.50 2.14
CA SER A 54 8.68 4.57 3.27
C SER A 54 7.34 3.94 3.64
N ILE A 55 7.38 2.66 4.03
CA ILE A 55 6.28 2.00 4.73
C ILE A 55 6.29 2.37 6.23
N PRO A 56 5.16 2.28 6.93
CA PRO A 56 5.15 2.26 8.39
C PRO A 56 6.07 1.15 8.94
N ASP A 57 6.72 1.37 10.09
CA ASP A 57 7.68 0.41 10.66
C ASP A 57 7.04 -0.94 11.05
N ASP A 58 5.71 -0.97 11.22
CA ASP A 58 4.88 -2.13 11.54
C ASP A 58 4.24 -2.78 10.29
N ALA A 59 4.53 -2.25 9.10
CA ALA A 59 4.09 -2.82 7.83
C ALA A 59 4.85 -4.08 7.43
N LEU A 60 4.19 -4.96 6.68
CA LEU A 60 4.89 -6.00 5.91
C LEU A 60 5.98 -5.35 5.04
N SER A 61 7.13 -6.01 4.91
CA SER A 61 8.28 -5.51 4.14
C SER A 61 7.89 -4.98 2.76
N LYS A 62 8.57 -3.94 2.26
CA LYS A 62 8.31 -3.28 0.98
C LYS A 62 8.14 -4.25 -0.20
N GLU A 63 8.85 -5.37 -0.19
CA GLU A 63 8.75 -6.44 -1.19
C GLU A 63 7.33 -7.03 -1.33
N ASN A 64 6.51 -6.95 -0.27
CA ASN A 64 5.11 -7.37 -0.31
C ASN A 64 4.19 -6.32 -0.97
N TRP A 65 4.70 -5.14 -1.31
CA TRP A 65 3.97 -4.02 -1.89
C TRP A 65 4.17 -3.87 -3.39
N ASP A 66 5.28 -4.40 -3.92
CA ASP A 66 5.58 -4.30 -5.33
C ASP A 66 4.71 -5.27 -6.13
N GLY A 67 3.88 -4.70 -7.00
CA GLY A 67 2.98 -5.49 -7.84
C GLY A 67 1.53 -5.56 -7.36
N PHE A 68 1.13 -4.74 -6.37
CA PHE A 68 -0.30 -4.55 -6.09
C PHE A 68 -1.02 -4.05 -7.35
N GLY A 69 -2.07 -4.77 -7.73
CA GLY A 69 -2.94 -4.42 -8.84
C GLY A 69 -4.19 -3.71 -8.33
N VAL A 70 -4.44 -2.48 -8.77
CA VAL A 70 -5.74 -1.81 -8.56
C VAL A 70 -6.50 -1.73 -9.87
N ALA A 71 -7.81 -1.95 -9.84
CA ALA A 71 -8.64 -1.74 -11.01
C ALA A 71 -8.72 -0.25 -11.32
N LEU A 72 -8.49 0.15 -12.58
CA LEU A 72 -8.53 1.56 -12.97
C LEU A 72 -9.92 2.19 -12.73
N ALA A 73 -10.98 1.38 -12.77
CA ALA A 73 -12.34 1.82 -12.46
C ALA A 73 -12.54 2.24 -10.99
N GLU A 74 -11.69 1.75 -10.07
CA GLU A 74 -11.73 2.11 -8.65
C GLU A 74 -10.88 3.35 -8.32
N VAL A 75 -10.07 3.81 -9.29
CA VAL A 75 -9.24 5.00 -9.11
C VAL A 75 -10.04 6.24 -9.45
N SER A 76 -10.13 7.15 -8.47
CA SER A 76 -10.76 8.45 -8.64
C SER A 76 -9.75 9.53 -9.07
N GLY A 77 -10.22 10.62 -9.68
CA GLY A 77 -9.35 11.74 -10.05
C GLY A 77 -8.92 11.79 -11.52
N GLY A 78 -9.57 11.01 -12.39
CA GLY A 78 -9.43 11.11 -13.85
C GLY A 78 -8.66 9.96 -14.48
N GLU A 79 -8.22 10.16 -15.73
CA GLU A 79 -7.48 9.15 -16.48
C GLU A 79 -6.10 8.89 -15.85
N VAL A 80 -5.81 7.62 -15.60
CA VAL A 80 -4.56 7.12 -15.01
C VAL A 80 -3.65 6.57 -16.12
N LYS A 81 -2.37 6.93 -16.07
CA LYS A 81 -1.34 6.52 -17.03
C LYS A 81 -0.12 5.95 -16.31
N VAL A 82 0.66 5.17 -17.03
CA VAL A 82 1.99 4.75 -16.55
C VAL A 82 2.84 5.99 -16.26
N GLY A 83 3.47 5.99 -15.08
CA GLY A 83 4.24 7.11 -14.56
C GLY A 83 3.46 8.03 -13.62
N ASP A 84 2.13 7.96 -13.57
CA ASP A 84 1.33 8.73 -12.62
C ASP A 84 1.57 8.28 -11.18
N GLU A 85 1.40 9.22 -10.24
CA GLU A 85 1.36 8.92 -8.82
C GLU A 85 -0.09 8.83 -8.34
N LEU A 86 -0.38 7.80 -7.56
CA LEU A 86 -1.65 7.59 -6.88
C LEU A 86 -1.43 7.67 -5.38
N THR A 87 -2.39 8.25 -4.66
CA THR A 87 -2.48 8.11 -3.21
C THR A 87 -3.57 7.08 -2.91
N CYS A 88 -3.23 5.98 -2.25
CA CYS A 88 -4.16 4.93 -1.86
C CYS A 88 -4.14 4.73 -0.34
N THR A 89 -5.30 4.47 0.25
CA THR A 89 -5.38 4.05 1.64
C THR A 89 -5.04 2.57 1.72
N ALA A 90 -3.89 2.27 2.32
CA ALA A 90 -3.46 0.92 2.63
C ALA A 90 -3.89 0.52 4.02
N ARG A 91 -4.46 -0.67 4.15
CA ARG A 91 -4.87 -1.26 5.42
C ARG A 91 -4.30 -2.66 5.53
N GLN A 92 -3.56 -2.92 6.58
CA GLN A 92 -3.12 -4.27 6.91
C GLN A 92 -4.12 -4.90 7.87
N GLU A 93 -4.66 -6.04 7.48
CA GLU A 93 -5.61 -6.81 8.27
C GLU A 93 -5.24 -8.28 8.30
N LYS A 94 -5.61 -8.95 9.39
CA LYS A 94 -5.44 -10.40 9.52
C LYS A 94 -6.62 -11.06 8.84
N ASP A 95 -6.38 -11.69 7.70
CA ASP A 95 -7.40 -12.46 7.00
C ASP A 95 -7.34 -13.93 7.45
N GLY A 96 -8.45 -14.44 7.99
CA GLY A 96 -8.58 -15.81 8.52
C GLY A 96 -8.66 -15.93 10.06
N PRO A 97 -8.79 -17.16 10.59
CA PRO A 97 -8.97 -17.41 12.03
C PRO A 97 -7.87 -16.78 12.88
N ILE A 98 -8.21 -16.36 14.10
CA ILE A 98 -7.29 -15.67 15.04
C ILE A 98 -5.95 -16.41 15.24
N GLN A 99 -5.90 -17.72 15.01
CA GLN A 99 -4.68 -18.54 15.16
C GLN A 99 -3.92 -18.83 13.86
N THR A 100 -4.54 -18.71 12.66
CA THR A 100 -3.93 -19.11 11.37
C THR A 100 -4.02 -18.05 10.27
N GLY A 101 -4.61 -16.89 10.56
CA GLY A 101 -4.80 -15.85 9.55
C GLY A 101 -3.49 -15.27 9.01
N THR A 102 -3.44 -15.06 7.71
CA THR A 102 -2.31 -14.41 7.03
C THR A 102 -2.50 -12.90 7.09
N MET A 103 -1.45 -12.15 7.40
CA MET A 103 -1.49 -10.70 7.27
C MET A 103 -1.59 -10.35 5.79
N GLN A 104 -2.66 -9.65 5.41
CA GLN A 104 -2.84 -9.14 4.06
C GLN A 104 -2.96 -7.62 4.09
N THR A 105 -2.38 -7.00 3.07
CA THR A 105 -2.57 -5.59 2.80
C THR A 105 -3.67 -5.44 1.75
N ARG A 106 -4.67 -4.63 2.05
CA ARG A 106 -5.69 -4.20 1.08
C ARG A 106 -5.50 -2.72 0.77
N LEU A 107 -5.56 -2.38 -0.52
CA LEU A 107 -5.61 -1.01 -0.99
C LEU A 107 -7.07 -0.60 -1.25
N SER A 108 -7.40 0.64 -0.92
CA SER A 108 -8.73 1.21 -1.15
C SER A 108 -8.64 2.71 -1.33
N GLY A 109 -9.69 3.34 -1.88
CA GLY A 109 -9.77 4.79 -1.99
C GLY A 109 -8.65 5.42 -2.82
N CYS A 110 -8.12 4.69 -3.81
CA CYS A 110 -7.05 5.19 -4.66
C CYS A 110 -7.50 6.43 -5.42
N LYS A 111 -6.72 7.50 -5.31
CA LYS A 111 -6.92 8.75 -6.05
C LYS A 111 -5.64 9.14 -6.78
N LYS A 112 -5.77 9.69 -7.98
CA LYS A 112 -4.65 10.35 -8.65
C LYS A 112 -4.16 11.53 -7.79
N ALA A 113 -2.86 11.56 -7.52
CA ALA A 113 -2.21 12.59 -6.69
C ALA A 113 -2.02 13.90 -7.47
#